data_AF-A0A167TA81-F1
#
_entry.id   AF-A0A167TA81-F1
#
_cell.length_a   1.000
_cell.length_b   1.000
_cell.length_c   1.000
_cell.angle_alpha   90.00
_cell.angle_beta   90.00
_cell.angle_gamma   90.00
#
_symmetry.space_group_name_H-M   'P 1'
#
loop_
_entity.id
_entity.type
_entity.pdbx_description
1 polymer ?
#
loop_
_entity_poly.entity_id
_entity_poly.type
_entity_poly.pdbx_seq_one_letter_code
_entity_poly.pdbx_strand_id
1 'polypeptide(L)'
;MPISSARLYGIAILALGTLSAAQDLGVPSGWRESSNKYSHATLVSNAVAGINAIMPQLTSYDAQFNGIGYWQGANVWSNLANNDHWAATTAYQSEVVANLNTAWSLYANYDKWGFNDDALWWGSAAYYAYRAYGDSGMLANAVVTWNHVSNYVITAADASVGSMSTKNFTIKGTCNGATMAGGVFWQPANDSTNIDAITT
;
A
#
# COMPACT_ATOMS: atom_id res chain seq x y z
N MET A 1 -15.62 -65.92 4.05
CA MET A 1 -16.48 -64.71 4.01
C MET A 1 -15.60 -63.50 4.28
N PRO A 2 -15.21 -62.70 3.27
CA PRO A 2 -14.37 -61.53 3.50
C PRO A 2 -15.25 -60.30 3.77
N ILE A 3 -14.96 -59.61 4.87
CA ILE A 3 -15.53 -58.32 5.21
C ILE A 3 -14.97 -57.30 4.21
N SER A 4 -15.84 -56.66 3.44
CA SER A 4 -15.47 -55.67 2.42
C SER A 4 -14.78 -54.46 3.05
N SER A 5 -13.65 -54.06 2.47
CA SER A 5 -12.78 -52.91 2.79
C SER A 5 -13.44 -51.53 2.71
N ALA A 6 -14.74 -51.45 2.42
CA ALA A 6 -15.49 -50.21 2.25
C ALA A 6 -15.82 -49.46 3.57
N ARG A 7 -15.60 -50.07 4.75
CA ARG A 7 -15.93 -49.45 6.04
C ARG A 7 -14.77 -48.74 6.76
N LEU A 8 -13.54 -48.85 6.27
CA LEU A 8 -12.39 -48.14 6.85
C LEU A 8 -12.13 -46.75 6.25
N TYR A 9 -12.64 -46.45 5.05
CA TYR A 9 -12.47 -45.13 4.43
C TYR A 9 -13.45 -44.07 4.94
N GLY A 10 -14.59 -44.48 5.51
CA GLY A 10 -15.60 -43.56 6.03
C GLY A 10 -15.20 -42.86 7.34
N ILE A 11 -14.27 -43.43 8.10
CA ILE A 11 -13.81 -42.84 9.38
C ILE A 11 -12.61 -41.90 9.18
N ALA A 12 -11.85 -42.06 8.09
CA ALA A 12 -10.70 -41.20 7.79
C ALA A 12 -11.08 -39.80 7.27
N ILE A 13 -12.23 -39.65 6.61
CA ILE A 13 -12.67 -38.36 6.05
C ILE A 13 -13.29 -37.44 7.12
N LEU A 14 -13.80 -37.98 8.23
CA LEU A 14 -14.35 -37.20 9.34
C LEU A 14 -13.29 -36.68 10.34
N ALA A 15 -12.03 -37.12 10.22
CA ALA A 15 -10.95 -36.72 11.11
C ALA A 15 -10.04 -35.60 10.56
N LEU A 16 -10.23 -35.18 9.30
CA LEU A 16 -9.52 -34.07 8.66
C LEU A 16 -10.21 -32.70 8.83
N GLY A 17 -11.24 -32.63 9.68
CA GLY A 17 -11.72 -31.36 10.26
C GLY A 17 -10.78 -30.83 11.35
N THR A 18 -9.47 -31.03 11.18
CA THR A 18 -8.43 -30.59 12.10
C THR A 18 -8.48 -29.07 12.22
N LEU A 19 -9.06 -28.62 13.33
CA LEU A 19 -8.70 -27.39 14.04
C LEU A 19 -8.26 -26.26 13.12
N SER A 20 -9.22 -25.62 12.45
CA SER A 20 -9.08 -24.19 12.18
C SER A 20 -9.00 -23.52 13.55
N ALA A 21 -7.82 -23.44 14.13
CA ALA A 21 -7.54 -22.43 15.14
C ALA A 21 -7.80 -21.11 14.42
N ALA A 22 -8.98 -20.54 14.62
CA ALA A 22 -9.25 -19.19 14.18
C ALA A 22 -8.11 -18.33 14.73
N GLN A 23 -7.33 -17.72 13.85
CA GLN A 23 -6.33 -16.76 14.29
C GLN A 23 -7.10 -15.69 15.08
N ASP A 24 -6.72 -15.48 16.33
CA ASP A 24 -7.20 -14.33 17.08
C ASP A 24 -6.56 -13.09 16.44
N LEU A 25 -7.29 -12.47 15.51
CA LEU A 25 -6.94 -11.19 14.91
C LEU A 25 -7.37 -10.02 15.82
N GLY A 26 -7.82 -10.32 17.05
CA GLY A 26 -8.09 -9.33 18.08
C GLY A 26 -6.83 -8.60 18.50
N VAL A 27 -7.01 -7.37 18.99
CA VAL A 27 -5.90 -6.60 19.54
C VAL A 27 -5.41 -7.30 20.81
N PRO A 28 -4.10 -7.65 20.92
CA PRO A 28 -3.61 -8.37 22.08
C PRO A 28 -3.89 -7.60 23.38
N SER A 29 -4.48 -8.29 24.36
CA SER A 29 -4.94 -7.66 25.61
C SER A 29 -3.81 -7.07 26.47
N GLY A 30 -2.57 -7.52 26.28
CA GLY A 30 -1.38 -6.97 26.93
C GLY A 30 -0.88 -5.65 26.34
N TRP A 31 -1.49 -5.14 25.27
CA TRP A 31 -1.15 -3.84 24.71
C TRP A 31 -1.68 -2.71 25.60
N ARG A 32 -0.92 -1.61 25.67
CA ARG A 32 -1.16 -0.47 26.58
C ARG A 32 -2.57 0.14 26.42
N GLU A 33 -3.18 0.02 25.24
CA GLU A 33 -4.53 0.50 24.93
C GLU A 33 -5.20 -0.44 23.90
N SER A 34 -5.59 -1.65 24.34
CA SER A 34 -6.15 -2.70 23.45
C SER A 34 -7.57 -2.42 22.93
N SER A 35 -8.16 -1.30 23.33
CA SER A 35 -9.50 -0.88 22.91
C SER A 35 -9.53 0.62 22.58
N ASN A 36 -10.35 1.01 21.60
CA ASN A 36 -10.54 2.42 21.26
C ASN A 36 -11.61 3.06 22.16
N LYS A 37 -11.25 4.14 22.87
CA LYS A 37 -12.17 4.89 23.73
C LYS A 37 -13.14 5.80 22.97
N TYR A 38 -12.91 6.05 21.69
CA TYR A 38 -13.72 6.91 20.86
C TYR A 38 -14.75 6.09 20.07
N SER A 39 -15.97 6.63 19.94
CA SER A 39 -16.97 6.06 19.05
C SER A 39 -16.53 6.20 17.59
N HIS A 40 -17.02 5.32 16.72
CA HIS A 40 -16.77 5.40 15.27
C HIS A 40 -17.19 6.78 14.71
N ALA A 41 -18.34 7.31 15.12
CA ALA A 41 -18.79 8.64 14.72
C ALA A 41 -17.82 9.76 15.14
N THR A 42 -17.22 9.66 16.34
CA THR A 42 -16.20 10.61 16.81
C THR A 42 -14.93 10.53 15.95
N LEU A 43 -14.50 9.31 15.58
CA LEU A 43 -13.33 9.12 14.72
C LEU A 43 -13.55 9.70 13.32
N VAL A 44 -14.71 9.44 12.72
CA VAL A 44 -15.09 10.02 11.42
C VAL A 44 -15.15 11.55 11.50
N SER A 45 -15.78 12.11 12.54
CA SER A 45 -15.84 13.57 12.73
C SER A 45 -14.45 14.20 12.84
N ASN A 46 -13.50 13.55 13.53
CA ASN A 46 -12.13 14.05 13.66
C ASN A 46 -11.38 13.98 12.32
N ALA A 47 -11.57 12.90 11.55
CA ALA A 47 -10.98 12.76 10.21
C ALA A 47 -11.50 13.86 9.26
N VAL A 48 -12.81 14.09 9.23
CA VAL A 48 -13.43 15.15 8.43
C VAL A 48 -12.92 16.54 8.83
N ALA A 49 -12.70 16.81 10.13
CA ALA A 49 -12.11 18.06 10.58
C ALA A 49 -10.68 18.27 10.02
N GLY A 50 -9.87 17.21 9.99
CA GLY A 50 -8.54 17.23 9.35
C GLY A 50 -8.61 17.49 7.84
N ILE A 51 -9.54 16.82 7.14
CA ILE A 51 -9.79 17.04 5.70
C ILE A 51 -10.16 18.50 5.44
N ASN A 52 -11.11 19.05 6.20
CA ASN A 52 -11.55 20.44 6.03
C ASN A 52 -10.44 21.47 6.29
N ALA A 53 -9.44 21.13 7.11
CA ALA A 53 -8.30 22.00 7.36
C ALA A 53 -7.30 22.03 6.19
N ILE A 54 -7.11 20.90 5.48
CA ILE A 54 -6.12 20.80 4.39
C ILE A 54 -6.69 21.13 3.01
N MET A 55 -7.96 20.81 2.75
CA MET A 55 -8.57 21.02 1.43
C MET A 55 -8.48 22.46 0.88
N PRO A 56 -8.55 23.53 1.69
CA PRO A 56 -8.35 24.90 1.20
C PRO A 56 -6.94 25.17 0.62
N GLN A 57 -5.97 24.29 0.88
CA GLN A 57 -4.62 24.40 0.35
C GLN A 57 -4.47 23.77 -1.04
N LEU A 58 -5.50 23.08 -1.55
CA LEU A 58 -5.47 22.43 -2.87
C LEU A 58 -5.17 23.44 -3.98
N THR A 59 -4.14 23.17 -4.76
CA THR A 59 -3.81 23.91 -5.98
C THR A 59 -4.72 23.46 -7.12
N SER A 60 -5.04 24.38 -8.04
CA SER A 60 -6.03 24.12 -9.09
C SER A 60 -5.53 23.33 -10.30
N TYR A 61 -4.22 23.06 -10.40
CA TYR A 61 -3.60 22.63 -11.65
C TYR A 61 -2.74 21.36 -11.55
N ASP A 62 -2.33 20.90 -10.37
CA ASP A 62 -1.38 19.80 -10.24
C ASP A 62 -1.67 18.83 -9.08
N ALA A 63 -2.91 18.84 -8.58
CA ALA A 63 -3.42 17.96 -7.51
C ALA A 63 -2.62 18.01 -6.20
N GLN A 64 -1.82 19.06 -5.99
CA GLN A 64 -0.99 19.24 -4.80
C GLN A 64 -1.63 20.22 -3.82
N PHE A 65 -0.99 20.38 -2.67
CA PHE A 65 -1.46 21.27 -1.62
C PHE A 65 -0.34 22.22 -1.23
N ASN A 66 -0.67 23.50 -1.06
CA ASN A 66 0.27 24.49 -0.57
C ASN A 66 0.82 24.09 0.82
N GLY A 67 2.12 24.25 1.01
CA GLY A 67 2.79 24.02 2.29
C GLY A 67 3.24 22.59 2.57
N ILE A 68 2.98 21.64 1.66
CA ILE A 68 3.48 20.25 1.77
C ILE A 68 4.11 19.77 0.44
N GLY A 69 4.97 18.77 0.53
CA GLY A 69 5.66 18.15 -0.61
C GLY A 69 4.75 17.22 -1.43
N TYR A 70 5.26 16.79 -2.59
CA TYR A 70 4.51 16.01 -3.57
C TYR A 70 3.99 14.68 -3.00
N TRP A 71 4.85 13.87 -2.37
CA TRP A 71 4.43 12.62 -1.72
C TRP A 71 3.47 12.83 -0.54
N GLN A 72 3.57 13.96 0.16
CA GLN A 72 2.64 14.31 1.24
C GLN A 72 1.26 14.66 0.67
N GLY A 73 1.18 15.25 -0.52
CA GLY A 73 -0.07 15.49 -1.24
C GLY A 73 -0.84 14.19 -1.52
N ALA A 74 -0.15 13.12 -1.94
CA ALA A 74 -0.74 11.80 -2.12
C ALA A 74 -1.38 11.24 -0.84
N ASN A 75 -0.79 11.54 0.32
CA ASN A 75 -1.32 11.14 1.61
C ASN A 75 -2.65 11.83 1.92
N VAL A 76 -2.86 13.08 1.45
CA VAL A 76 -4.17 13.74 1.57
C VAL A 76 -5.24 12.94 0.82
N TRP A 77 -5.00 12.61 -0.45
CA TRP A 77 -5.93 11.81 -1.26
C TRP A 77 -6.19 10.43 -0.66
N SER A 78 -5.15 9.78 -0.14
CA SER A 78 -5.26 8.51 0.60
C SER A 78 -6.20 8.64 1.81
N ASN A 79 -6.08 9.73 2.57
CA ASN A 79 -6.94 9.98 3.74
C ASN A 79 -8.40 10.21 3.36
N LEU A 80 -8.69 10.92 2.27
CA LEU A 80 -10.06 11.12 1.78
C LEU A 80 -10.69 9.79 1.36
N ALA A 81 -9.98 8.98 0.56
CA ALA A 81 -10.46 7.67 0.14
C ALA A 81 -10.66 6.71 1.34
N ASN A 82 -9.74 6.73 2.30
CA ASN A 82 -9.86 5.91 3.50
C ASN A 82 -11.00 6.38 4.41
N ASN A 83 -11.22 7.69 4.54
CA ASN A 83 -12.36 8.21 5.29
C ASN A 83 -13.66 7.67 4.69
N ASP A 84 -13.83 7.78 3.38
CA ASP A 84 -15.03 7.26 2.69
C ASP A 84 -15.18 5.74 2.87
N HIS A 85 -14.10 4.97 2.72
CA HIS A 85 -14.12 3.53 2.93
C HIS A 85 -14.59 3.14 4.35
N TRP A 86 -14.03 3.77 5.39
CA TRP A 86 -14.34 3.43 6.79
C TRP A 86 -15.64 4.05 7.30
N ALA A 87 -16.06 5.19 6.73
CA ALA A 87 -17.34 5.82 7.02
C ALA A 87 -18.50 5.22 6.20
N ALA A 88 -18.19 4.33 5.25
CA ALA A 88 -19.15 3.79 4.28
C ALA A 88 -19.87 4.89 3.48
N THR A 89 -19.11 5.86 3.01
CA THR A 89 -19.58 7.00 2.20
C THR A 89 -18.82 7.09 0.87
N THR A 90 -19.28 7.96 -0.01
CA THR A 90 -18.60 8.34 -1.26
C THR A 90 -18.50 9.87 -1.39
N ALA A 91 -18.39 10.56 -0.24
CA ALA A 91 -18.50 12.00 -0.16
C ALA A 91 -17.37 12.73 -0.89
N TYR A 92 -16.21 12.06 -1.04
CA TYR A 92 -15.00 12.62 -1.63
C TYR A 92 -14.59 11.92 -2.93
N GLN A 93 -15.43 11.03 -3.46
CA GLN A 93 -15.10 10.23 -4.65
C GLN A 93 -14.75 11.10 -5.86
N SER A 94 -15.55 12.13 -6.15
CA SER A 94 -15.32 13.03 -7.29
C SER A 94 -13.96 13.72 -7.20
N GLU A 95 -13.64 14.27 -6.04
CA GLU A 95 -12.43 15.03 -5.77
C GLU A 95 -11.20 14.12 -5.84
N VAL A 96 -11.26 12.95 -5.21
CA VAL A 96 -10.16 11.98 -5.20
C VAL A 96 -9.87 11.47 -6.61
N VAL A 97 -10.88 10.97 -7.32
CA VAL A 97 -10.68 10.40 -8.66
C VAL A 97 -10.24 11.46 -9.66
N ALA A 98 -10.81 12.67 -9.61
CA ALA A 98 -10.41 13.75 -10.51
C ALA A 98 -8.95 14.16 -10.29
N ASN A 99 -8.53 14.36 -9.04
CA ASN A 99 -7.18 14.85 -8.74
C ASN A 99 -6.10 13.77 -8.95
N LEU A 100 -6.41 12.50 -8.67
CA LEU A 100 -5.50 11.41 -9.03
C LEU A 100 -5.35 11.30 -10.55
N ASN A 101 -6.42 11.45 -11.33
CA ASN A 101 -6.30 11.52 -12.80
C ASN A 101 -5.51 12.74 -13.28
N THR A 102 -5.65 13.90 -12.62
CA THR A 102 -4.82 15.09 -12.91
C THR A 102 -3.34 14.78 -12.71
N ALA A 103 -2.96 14.24 -11.54
CA ALA A 103 -1.58 13.87 -11.27
C ALA A 103 -1.04 12.84 -12.28
N TRP A 104 -1.86 11.83 -12.63
CA TRP A 104 -1.51 10.82 -13.63
C TRP A 104 -1.25 11.41 -15.01
N SER A 105 -2.08 12.38 -15.42
CA SER A 105 -1.94 13.03 -16.72
C SER A 105 -0.69 13.90 -16.86
N LEU A 106 -0.19 14.41 -15.73
CA LEU A 106 0.99 15.27 -15.67
C LEU A 106 2.28 14.48 -15.51
N TYR A 107 2.23 13.37 -14.78
CA TYR A 107 3.41 12.64 -14.33
C TYR A 107 3.23 11.15 -14.62
N ALA A 108 4.02 10.64 -15.57
CA ALA A 108 4.01 9.23 -15.92
C ALA A 108 4.30 8.37 -14.68
N ASN A 109 3.48 7.34 -14.45
CA ASN A 109 3.58 6.44 -13.29
C ASN A 109 3.42 7.15 -11.93
N TYR A 110 2.89 8.38 -11.90
CA TYR A 110 2.93 9.30 -10.75
C TYR A 110 4.33 9.75 -10.33
N ASP A 111 5.34 9.57 -11.16
CA ASP A 111 6.70 10.00 -10.84
C ASP A 111 6.98 11.40 -11.39
N LYS A 112 6.94 12.41 -10.51
CA LYS A 112 7.22 13.80 -10.86
C LYS A 112 8.71 14.12 -10.92
N TRP A 113 9.52 13.47 -10.09
CA TRP A 113 10.87 13.94 -9.74
C TRP A 113 11.95 12.86 -9.81
N GLY A 114 11.62 11.65 -10.26
CA GLY A 114 12.54 10.52 -10.27
C GLY A 114 12.64 9.83 -8.92
N PHE A 115 11.54 9.78 -8.15
CA PHE A 115 11.49 9.25 -6.80
C PHE A 115 10.47 8.11 -6.72
N ASN A 116 10.97 6.88 -6.51
CA ASN A 116 10.16 5.67 -6.49
C ASN A 116 9.17 5.66 -5.32
N ASP A 117 9.57 6.25 -4.19
CA ASP A 117 8.76 6.44 -2.99
C ASP A 117 7.62 7.43 -3.23
N ASP A 118 7.92 8.60 -3.80
CA ASP A 118 6.90 9.57 -4.22
C ASP A 118 5.87 8.91 -5.13
N ALA A 119 6.32 8.18 -6.15
CA ALA A 119 5.44 7.47 -7.07
C ALA A 119 4.55 6.45 -6.33
N LEU A 120 5.12 5.64 -5.42
CA LEU A 120 4.36 4.66 -4.63
C LEU A 120 3.34 5.30 -3.68
N TRP A 121 3.61 6.48 -3.10
CA TRP A 121 2.60 7.18 -2.29
C TRP A 121 1.36 7.54 -3.11
N TRP A 122 1.55 8.00 -4.35
CA TRP A 122 0.45 8.29 -5.28
C TRP A 122 -0.22 7.03 -5.83
N GLY A 123 0.55 5.99 -6.16
CA GLY A 123 0.03 4.68 -6.55
C GLY A 123 -0.83 4.06 -5.44
N SER A 124 -0.41 4.19 -4.19
CA SER A 124 -1.17 3.74 -3.02
C SER A 124 -2.47 4.52 -2.84
N ALA A 125 -2.45 5.84 -3.07
CA ALA A 125 -3.67 6.66 -3.06
C ALA A 125 -4.67 6.18 -4.13
N ALA A 126 -4.19 5.83 -5.33
CA ALA A 126 -5.02 5.26 -6.38
C ALA A 126 -5.57 3.87 -6.02
N TYR A 127 -4.77 3.00 -5.40
CA TYR A 127 -5.27 1.74 -4.86
C TYR A 127 -6.36 1.96 -3.79
N TYR A 128 -6.18 2.91 -2.87
CA TYR A 128 -7.19 3.23 -1.86
C TYR A 128 -8.47 3.80 -2.48
N ALA A 129 -8.37 4.62 -3.52
CA ALA A 129 -9.51 5.08 -4.29
C ALA A 129 -10.27 3.92 -4.95
N TYR A 130 -9.56 2.95 -5.56
CA TYR A 130 -10.19 1.74 -6.07
C TYR A 130 -10.89 0.94 -4.95
N ARG A 131 -10.23 0.75 -3.80
CA ARG A 131 -10.83 0.05 -2.66
C ARG A 131 -12.09 0.73 -2.13
N ALA A 132 -12.11 2.06 -2.08
CA ALA A 132 -13.24 2.83 -1.59
C ALA A 132 -14.41 2.87 -2.58
N TYR A 133 -14.11 2.98 -3.89
CA TYR A 133 -15.10 3.38 -4.89
C TYR A 133 -15.32 2.38 -6.03
N GLY A 134 -14.49 1.33 -6.13
CA GLY A 134 -14.53 0.37 -7.25
C GLY A 134 -14.03 0.93 -8.59
N ASP A 135 -13.31 2.06 -8.59
CA ASP A 135 -12.82 2.70 -9.81
C ASP A 135 -11.67 1.92 -10.46
N SER A 136 -11.97 1.20 -11.55
CA SER A 136 -10.99 0.36 -12.25
C SER A 136 -9.84 1.16 -12.90
N GLY A 137 -10.04 2.45 -13.21
CA GLY A 137 -8.99 3.32 -13.73
C GLY A 137 -7.94 3.62 -12.66
N MET A 138 -8.40 3.85 -11.43
CA MET A 138 -7.49 4.02 -10.28
C MET A 138 -6.68 2.75 -9.99
N LEU A 139 -7.29 1.56 -10.10
CA LEU A 139 -6.54 0.30 -9.99
C LEU A 139 -5.50 0.16 -11.10
N ALA A 140 -5.87 0.50 -12.35
CA ALA A 140 -4.94 0.43 -13.47
C ALA A 140 -3.72 1.35 -13.25
N ASN A 141 -3.93 2.59 -12.79
CA ASN A 141 -2.85 3.51 -12.48
C ASN A 141 -1.94 2.95 -11.37
N ALA A 142 -2.52 2.41 -10.29
CA ALA A 142 -1.77 1.80 -9.19
C ALA A 142 -0.90 0.62 -9.67
N VAL A 143 -1.46 -0.26 -10.52
CA VAL A 143 -0.73 -1.41 -11.09
C VAL A 143 0.42 -0.95 -11.97
N VAL A 144 0.22 0.07 -12.81
CA VAL A 144 1.29 0.60 -13.67
C VAL A 144 2.41 1.22 -12.83
N THR A 145 2.08 2.01 -11.81
CA THR A 145 3.08 2.55 -10.86
C THR A 145 3.84 1.45 -10.14
N TRP A 146 3.13 0.43 -9.63
CA TRP A 146 3.77 -0.72 -8.99
C TRP A 146 4.74 -1.43 -9.93
N ASN A 147 4.30 -1.73 -11.15
CA ASN A 147 5.15 -2.39 -12.15
C ASN A 147 6.38 -1.54 -12.48
N HIS A 148 6.25 -0.22 -12.55
CA HIS A 148 7.39 0.67 -12.73
C HIS A 148 8.39 0.55 -11.57
N VAL A 149 7.93 0.72 -10.34
CA VAL A 149 8.80 0.74 -9.14
C VAL A 149 9.38 -0.64 -8.82
N SER A 150 8.67 -1.72 -9.17
CA SER A 150 9.12 -3.10 -8.94
C SER A 150 10.46 -3.44 -9.61
N ASN A 151 10.87 -2.70 -10.66
CA ASN A 151 12.19 -2.84 -11.30
C ASN A 151 13.36 -2.38 -10.41
N TYR A 152 13.06 -1.72 -9.28
CA TYR A 152 14.03 -1.18 -8.33
C TYR A 152 13.95 -1.85 -6.96
N VAL A 153 13.15 -2.92 -6.84
CA VAL A 153 13.11 -3.78 -5.65
C VAL A 153 14.24 -4.79 -5.73
N ILE A 154 15.03 -4.88 -4.68
CA ILE A 154 16.12 -5.87 -4.55
C ILE A 154 15.49 -7.24 -4.36
N THR A 155 15.63 -8.12 -5.34
CA THR A 155 15.17 -9.51 -5.19
C THR A 155 16.13 -10.31 -4.29
N ALA A 156 15.70 -11.48 -3.82
CA ALA A 156 16.59 -12.39 -3.11
C ALA A 156 17.79 -12.83 -3.98
N ALA A 157 17.58 -12.95 -5.30
CA ALA A 157 18.65 -13.24 -6.24
C ALA A 157 19.65 -12.09 -6.33
N ASP A 158 19.17 -10.85 -6.50
CA ASP A 158 20.01 -9.65 -6.56
C ASP A 158 20.84 -9.48 -5.28
N ALA A 159 20.21 -9.67 -4.12
CA ALA A 159 20.87 -9.64 -2.82
C ALA A 159 21.95 -10.74 -2.70
N SER A 160 21.70 -11.93 -3.24
CA SER A 160 22.67 -13.04 -3.21
C SER A 160 23.87 -12.83 -4.13
N VAL A 161 23.67 -12.25 -5.32
CA VAL A 161 24.76 -12.01 -6.29
C VAL A 161 25.43 -10.65 -6.09
N GLY A 162 24.83 -9.76 -5.29
CA GLY A 162 25.34 -8.42 -5.01
C GLY A 162 25.24 -7.47 -6.20
N SER A 163 24.30 -7.68 -7.11
CA SER A 163 24.07 -6.84 -8.30
C SER A 163 22.63 -6.92 -8.77
N MET A 164 22.15 -5.88 -9.45
CA MET A 164 20.87 -5.88 -10.16
C MET A 164 21.02 -5.18 -11.50
N SER A 165 20.17 -5.52 -12.48
CA SER A 165 20.27 -5.01 -13.86
C SER A 165 20.10 -3.48 -13.98
N THR A 166 19.40 -2.85 -13.03
CA THR A 166 19.11 -1.40 -13.04
C THR A 166 20.15 -0.56 -12.30
N LYS A 167 21.14 -1.16 -11.62
CA LYS A 167 22.19 -0.46 -10.86
C LYS A 167 23.59 -0.81 -11.36
N ASN A 168 24.50 0.17 -11.33
CA ASN A 168 25.87 0.05 -11.85
C ASN A 168 26.94 -0.14 -10.77
N PHE A 169 26.54 -0.47 -9.55
CA PHE A 169 27.42 -0.68 -8.39
C PHE A 169 27.11 -1.99 -7.67
N THR A 170 28.04 -2.46 -6.84
CA THR A 170 27.85 -3.66 -6.02
C THR A 170 26.88 -3.39 -4.88
N ILE A 171 25.80 -4.16 -4.83
CA ILE A 171 24.80 -4.14 -3.77
C ILE A 171 25.31 -5.01 -2.61
N LYS A 172 25.24 -4.50 -1.37
CA LYS A 172 25.46 -5.35 -0.19
C LYS A 172 24.22 -6.22 0.00
N GLY A 173 24.37 -7.54 -0.03
CA GLY A 173 23.25 -8.48 0.18
C GLY A 173 22.65 -8.44 1.59
N THR A 174 23.39 -7.90 2.57
CA THR A 174 22.97 -7.82 3.98
C THR A 174 23.37 -6.50 4.63
N CYS A 175 22.56 -6.03 5.57
CA CYS A 175 22.85 -4.92 6.49
C CYS A 175 22.61 -5.38 7.93
N ASN A 176 23.64 -5.31 8.79
CA ASN A 176 23.57 -5.75 10.20
C ASN A 176 23.02 -7.19 10.39
N GLY A 177 23.37 -8.10 9.48
CA GLY A 177 22.91 -9.49 9.50
C GLY A 177 21.49 -9.72 8.95
N ALA A 178 20.73 -8.66 8.63
CA ALA A 178 19.46 -8.75 7.93
C ALA A 178 19.68 -8.75 6.40
N THR A 179 18.85 -9.50 5.67
CA THR A 179 18.87 -9.49 4.19
C THR A 179 18.39 -8.13 3.66
N MET A 180 18.98 -7.69 2.54
CA MET A 180 18.53 -6.51 1.79
C MET A 180 17.43 -6.82 0.77
N ALA A 181 17.02 -8.09 0.62
CA ALA A 181 15.91 -8.47 -0.24
C ALA A 181 14.62 -7.78 0.23
N GLY A 182 13.85 -7.24 -0.72
CA GLY A 182 12.67 -6.41 -0.48
C GLY A 182 12.97 -4.92 -0.29
N GLY A 183 14.23 -4.52 -0.11
CA GLY A 183 14.61 -3.11 -0.14
C GLY A 183 14.34 -2.49 -1.50
N VAL A 184 13.89 -1.23 -1.54
CA VAL A 184 13.58 -0.52 -2.78
C VAL A 184 14.53 0.66 -2.93
N PHE A 185 15.18 0.78 -4.08
CA PHE A 185 16.01 1.96 -4.33
C PHE A 185 15.14 3.20 -4.41
N TRP A 186 15.54 4.26 -3.71
CA TRP A 186 14.80 5.51 -3.61
C TRP A 186 14.61 6.18 -4.98
N GLN A 187 15.62 6.08 -5.85
CA GLN A 187 15.58 6.66 -7.20
C GLN A 187 15.87 5.60 -8.28
N PRO A 188 15.34 5.79 -9.50
CA PRO A 188 15.69 5.00 -10.68
C PRO A 188 17.16 5.06 -11.09
N ALA A 189 17.82 6.21 -10.88
CA ALA A 189 19.18 6.47 -11.35
C ALA A 189 20.16 5.33 -11.02
N ASN A 190 20.94 4.91 -12.01
CA ASN A 190 21.73 3.67 -11.94
C ASN A 190 22.86 3.71 -10.90
N ASP A 191 23.25 4.91 -10.48
CA ASP A 191 24.28 5.21 -9.49
C ASP A 191 23.71 5.64 -8.13
N SER A 192 22.38 5.72 -7.99
CA SER A 192 21.74 6.06 -6.71
C SER A 192 21.83 4.88 -5.75
N THR A 193 22.47 5.12 -4.60
CA THR A 193 22.76 4.11 -3.57
C THR A 193 21.78 4.14 -2.40
N ASN A 194 20.84 5.09 -2.40
CA ASN A 194 19.86 5.25 -1.34
C ASN A 194 18.74 4.22 -1.49
N ILE A 195 18.40 3.56 -0.40
CA ILE A 195 17.29 2.62 -0.29
C ILE A 195 16.29 3.23 0.66
N ASP A 196 15.03 3.26 0.25
CA ASP A 196 13.92 3.67 1.10
C ASP A 196 13.02 2.46 1.37
N ALA A 197 12.47 2.41 2.57
CA ALA A 197 11.50 1.40 2.97
C ALA A 197 10.10 1.98 2.82
N ILE A 198 9.56 1.94 1.60
CA ILE A 198 8.10 2.01 1.45
C ILE A 198 7.55 0.61 1.68
N THR A 199 6.69 0.49 2.69
CA THR A 199 5.97 -0.74 3.00
C THR A 199 5.24 -1.25 1.76
N THR A 200 5.72 -2.36 1.20
CA THR A 200 4.99 -3.18 0.23
C THR A 200 3.97 -4.05 0.94
#